data_AF-A0AAW6RP66-F1
#
_entry.id   AF-A0AAW6RP66-F1
#
_cell.length_a   1.000
_cell.length_b   1.000
_cell.length_c   1.000
_cell.angle_alpha   90.00
_cell.angle_beta   90.00
_cell.angle_gamma   90.00
#
_symmetry.space_group_name_H-M   'P 1'
#
loop_
_entity.id
_entity.type
_entity.pdbx_description
1 polymer ?
#
loop_
_entity_poly.entity_id
_entity_poly.type
_entity_poly.pdbx_seq_one_letter_code
_entity_poly.pdbx_strand_id
1 'polypeptide(L)'
;MRLYQWALTAAALAISLPLAFLLHSQITREQTTGIAVMAGSLLLLWSVTVAVWRRWRGAFTVSLALAALLWLPLWLITSRRIAFMLRHGGMDCASCQGSPMVFLLQMVMEQMFFVPLTFVLLAGARCVWQWRQTSKTRPDTQTNQACAHASEKMREII
;
A
#
# COMPACT_ATOMS: atom_id res chain seq x y z
N MET A 1 13.66 1.32 4.17
CA MET A 1 12.94 0.38 5.07
C MET A 1 12.20 1.07 6.22
N ARG A 2 12.86 1.88 7.07
CA ARG A 2 12.16 2.58 8.17
C ARG A 2 11.00 3.47 7.70
N LEU A 3 11.18 4.21 6.60
CA LEU A 3 10.12 5.02 5.99
C LEU A 3 8.87 4.18 5.65
N TYR A 4 9.06 3.00 5.06
CA TYR A 4 7.96 2.08 4.72
C TYR A 4 7.24 1.56 5.96
N GLN A 5 7.99 1.19 7.01
CA GLN A 5 7.41 0.77 8.29
C GLN A 5 6.52 1.86 8.89
N TRP A 6 6.98 3.12 8.89
CA TRP A 6 6.19 4.25 9.37
C TRP A 6 4.97 4.52 8.51
N ALA A 7 5.13 4.52 7.18
CA ALA A 7 4.02 4.71 6.25
C ALA A 7 2.95 3.61 6.41
N LEU A 8 3.36 2.35 6.56
CA LEU A 8 2.46 1.22 6.79
C LEU A 8 1.74 1.35 8.15
N THR A 9 2.46 1.74 9.21
CA THR A 9 1.86 1.93 10.54
C THR A 9 0.85 3.08 10.52
N ALA A 10 1.20 4.21 9.90
CA ALA A 10 0.30 5.36 9.77
C ALA A 10 -0.94 4.99 8.95
N ALA A 11 -0.78 4.23 7.86
CA ALA A 11 -1.89 3.75 7.07
C ALA A 11 -2.76 2.75 7.84
N ALA A 12 -2.15 1.84 8.61
CA ALA A 12 -2.88 0.90 9.46
C ALA A 12 -3.75 1.64 10.50
N LEU A 13 -3.19 2.68 11.13
CA LEU A 13 -3.94 3.56 12.05
C LEU A 13 -5.10 4.27 11.34
N ALA A 14 -4.83 4.92 10.20
CA ALA A 14 -5.86 5.64 9.44
C ALA A 14 -7.00 4.73 8.98
N ILE A 15 -6.69 3.51 8.54
CA ILE A 15 -7.65 2.51 8.06
C ILE A 15 -8.39 1.82 9.23
N SER A 16 -7.75 1.71 10.40
CA SER A 16 -8.35 1.05 11.56
C SER A 16 -9.57 1.79 12.10
N LEU A 17 -9.59 3.13 12.04
CA LEU A 17 -10.71 3.98 12.47
C LEU A 17 -12.02 3.67 11.72
N PRO A 18 -12.08 3.79 10.38
CA PRO A 18 -13.28 3.46 9.63
C PRO A 18 -13.61 1.97 9.71
N LEU A 19 -12.63 1.06 9.78
CA LEU A 19 -12.89 -0.37 10.00
C LEU A 19 -13.56 -0.65 11.36
N ALA A 20 -13.10 -0.01 12.43
CA ALA A 20 -13.67 -0.16 13.76
C ALA A 20 -15.11 0.39 13.81
N PHE A 21 -15.35 1.53 13.15
CA PHE A 21 -16.70 2.08 13.00
C PHE A 21 -17.63 1.12 12.23
N LEU A 22 -17.16 0.57 11.09
CA LEU A 22 -17.92 -0.40 10.33
C LEU A 22 -18.18 -1.68 11.13
N LEU A 23 -17.18 -2.18 11.86
CA LEU A 23 -17.33 -3.33 12.75
C LEU A 23 -18.42 -3.07 13.79
N HIS A 24 -18.40 -1.91 14.46
CA HIS A 24 -19.45 -1.53 15.41
C HIS A 24 -20.83 -1.52 14.75
N SER A 25 -20.96 -0.98 13.53
CA SER A 25 -22.20 -1.02 12.77
C SER A 25 -22.66 -2.44 12.40
N GLN A 26 -21.76 -3.40 12.24
CA GLN A 26 -22.12 -4.80 11.97
C GLN A 26 -22.59 -5.50 13.24
N ILE A 27 -21.99 -5.16 14.39
CA ILE A 27 -22.39 -5.65 15.71
C ILE A 27 -23.82 -5.21 16.03
N THR A 28 -24.14 -3.92 15.83
CA THR A 28 -25.51 -3.40 16.09
C THR A 28 -26.58 -3.98 15.17
N ARG A 29 -26.19 -4.55 14.03
CA ARG A 29 -27.08 -5.22 13.07
C ARG A 29 -27.10 -6.74 13.21
N GLU A 30 -26.36 -7.30 14.18
CA GLU A 30 -26.22 -8.74 14.42
C GLU A 30 -25.75 -9.53 13.17
N GLN A 31 -25.02 -8.88 12.26
CA GLN A 31 -24.54 -9.51 11.03
C GLN A 31 -23.22 -10.26 11.26
N THR A 32 -23.31 -11.53 11.64
CA THR A 32 -22.14 -12.39 11.97
C THR A 32 -21.08 -12.43 10.88
N THR A 33 -21.48 -12.52 9.61
CA THR A 33 -20.57 -12.51 8.46
C THR A 33 -19.83 -11.18 8.33
N GLY A 34 -20.54 -10.06 8.49
CA GLY A 34 -19.94 -8.72 8.48
C GLY A 34 -18.95 -8.52 9.63
N ILE A 35 -19.30 -8.99 10.83
CA ILE A 35 -18.42 -8.96 12.01
C ILE A 35 -17.12 -9.73 11.73
N ALA A 36 -17.23 -10.97 11.24
CA ALA A 36 -16.08 -11.82 10.95
C ALA A 36 -15.15 -11.19 9.90
N VAL A 37 -15.70 -10.61 8.83
CA VAL A 37 -14.91 -9.94 7.79
C VAL A 37 -14.21 -8.70 8.33
N MET A 38 -14.89 -7.85 9.09
CA MET A 38 -14.31 -6.60 9.61
C MET A 38 -13.25 -6.87 10.70
N ALA A 39 -13.53 -7.79 11.63
CA ALA A 39 -12.57 -8.19 12.66
C ALA A 39 -11.36 -8.90 12.04
N GLY A 40 -11.58 -9.80 11.08
CA GLY A 40 -10.52 -10.46 10.33
C GLY A 40 -9.63 -9.48 9.56
N SER A 41 -10.23 -8.45 8.95
CA SER A 41 -9.50 -7.40 8.23
C SER A 41 -8.61 -6.58 9.17
N LEU A 42 -9.12 -6.20 10.36
CA LEU A 42 -8.32 -5.52 11.39
C LEU A 42 -7.14 -6.37 11.88
N LEU A 43 -7.39 -7.65 12.16
CA LEU A 43 -6.33 -8.58 12.57
C LEU A 43 -5.29 -8.79 11.47
N LEU A 44 -5.73 -8.91 10.21
CA LEU A 44 -4.83 -9.04 9.06
C LEU A 44 -3.96 -7.79 8.89
N LEU A 45 -4.57 -6.59 8.98
CA LEU A 45 -3.86 -5.31 8.85
C LEU A 45 -2.74 -5.17 9.89
N TRP A 46 -3.05 -5.46 11.17
CA TRP A 46 -2.06 -5.37 12.25
C TRP A 46 -1.04 -6.50 12.23
N SER A 47 -1.43 -7.74 11.90
CA SER A 47 -0.50 -8.86 11.81
C SER A 47 0.55 -8.65 10.72
N VAL A 48 0.16 -8.14 9.55
CA VAL A 48 1.07 -7.76 8.47
C VAL A 48 2.00 -6.62 8.91
N THR A 49 1.47 -5.61 9.59
CA THR A 49 2.27 -4.49 10.12
C THR A 49 3.34 -4.99 11.10
N VAL A 50 2.95 -5.85 12.06
CA VAL A 50 3.89 -6.46 13.03
C VAL A 50 4.92 -7.35 12.33
N ALA A 51 4.53 -8.13 11.32
CA ALA A 51 5.46 -8.97 10.56
C ALA A 51 6.53 -8.16 9.82
N VAL A 52 6.15 -7.00 9.24
CA VAL A 52 7.08 -6.07 8.61
C VAL A 52 8.02 -5.40 9.64
N TRP A 53 7.53 -5.10 10.84
CA TRP A 53 8.35 -4.59 11.95
C TRP A 53 9.36 -5.62 12.47
N ARG A 54 8.93 -6.88 12.62
CA ARG A 54 9.80 -8.02 12.99
C ARG A 54 10.74 -8.48 11.88
N ARG A 55 10.70 -7.83 10.70
CA ARG A 55 11.53 -8.12 9.52
C ARG A 55 11.44 -9.57 9.06
N TRP A 56 10.26 -10.16 9.13
CA TRP A 56 10.03 -11.51 8.60
C TRP A 56 10.35 -11.58 7.10
N ARG A 57 10.98 -12.68 6.68
CA ARG A 57 11.31 -12.91 5.27
C ARG A 57 10.03 -12.87 4.43
N GLY A 58 10.01 -12.05 3.39
CA GLY A 58 8.85 -11.90 2.51
C GLY A 58 7.72 -11.00 3.04
N ALA A 59 7.74 -10.55 4.31
CA ALA A 59 6.67 -9.69 4.85
C ALA A 59 6.53 -8.37 4.08
N PHE A 60 7.64 -7.82 3.59
CA PHE A 60 7.62 -6.66 2.70
C PHE A 60 6.85 -6.95 1.41
N THR A 61 7.16 -8.05 0.72
CA THR A 61 6.52 -8.40 -0.55
C THR A 61 5.04 -8.70 -0.35
N VAL A 62 4.69 -9.44 0.71
CA VAL A 62 3.29 -9.77 1.06
C VAL A 62 2.51 -8.50 1.38
N SER A 63 3.05 -7.61 2.21
CA SER A 63 2.38 -6.35 2.56
C SER A 63 2.17 -5.45 1.34
N LEU A 64 3.17 -5.37 0.44
CA LEU A 64 3.07 -4.57 -0.78
C LEU A 64 2.05 -5.16 -1.76
N ALA A 65 2.03 -6.49 -1.91
CA ALA A 65 1.06 -7.19 -2.75
C ALA A 65 -0.37 -7.02 -2.22
N LEU A 66 -0.59 -7.15 -0.92
CA LEU A 66 -1.88 -6.89 -0.27
C LEU A 66 -2.32 -5.44 -0.46
N ALA A 67 -1.41 -4.48 -0.25
CA ALA A 67 -1.70 -3.07 -0.46
C ALA A 67 -2.12 -2.80 -1.92
N ALA A 68 -1.42 -3.39 -2.90
CA ALA A 68 -1.76 -3.25 -4.32
C ALA A 68 -3.10 -3.89 -4.67
N LEU A 69 -3.36 -5.09 -4.12
CA LEU A 69 -4.61 -5.82 -4.34
C LEU A 69 -5.83 -5.05 -3.80
N LEU A 70 -5.69 -4.41 -2.63
CA LEU A 70 -6.75 -3.60 -2.04
C LEU A 70 -6.89 -2.22 -2.70
N TRP A 71 -5.78 -1.66 -3.18
CA TRP A 71 -5.75 -0.35 -3.83
C TRP A 71 -6.37 -0.39 -5.24
N LEU A 72 -6.13 -1.45 -6.01
CA LEU A 72 -6.60 -1.56 -7.40
C LEU A 72 -8.13 -1.40 -7.58
N PRO A 73 -9.00 -2.09 -6.83
CA PRO A 73 -10.45 -1.89 -6.97
C PRO A 73 -10.87 -0.48 -6.57
N LEU A 74 -10.26 0.11 -5.55
CA LEU A 74 -10.52 1.50 -5.14
C LEU A 74 -10.14 2.48 -6.26
N TRP A 75 -9.00 2.28 -6.91
CA TRP A 75 -8.60 3.06 -8.08
C TRP A 75 -9.62 2.96 -9.23
N LEU A 76 -10.13 1.75 -9.51
CA LEU A 76 -11.14 1.54 -10.55
C LEU A 76 -12.47 2.25 -10.23
N ILE A 77 -12.90 2.24 -8.96
CA ILE A 77 -14.12 2.95 -8.54
C ILE A 77 -13.91 4.46 -8.65
N THR A 78 -12.80 4.97 -8.12
CA THR A 78 -12.46 6.40 -8.16
C THR A 78 -12.36 6.92 -9.59
N SER A 79 -11.67 6.20 -10.49
CA SER A 79 -11.55 6.59 -11.90
C SER A 79 -12.88 6.61 -12.64
N ARG A 80 -13.77 5.63 -12.38
CA ARG A 80 -15.14 5.63 -12.92
C ARG A 80 -15.95 6.83 -12.43
N ARG A 81 -15.83 7.19 -11.15
CA ARG A 81 -16.49 8.40 -10.60
C ARG A 81 -15.98 9.67 -11.25
N ILE A 82 -14.67 9.82 -11.41
CA ILE A 82 -14.07 10.99 -12.06
C ILE A 82 -14.56 11.07 -13.52
N ALA A 83 -14.55 9.96 -14.25
CA ALA A 83 -15.07 9.91 -15.61
C ALA A 83 -16.57 10.28 -15.68
N PHE A 84 -17.36 9.89 -14.69
CA PHE A 84 -18.77 10.29 -14.61
C PHE A 84 -18.92 11.80 -14.43
N MET A 85 -18.18 12.41 -13.51
CA MET A 85 -18.20 13.86 -13.29
C MET A 85 -17.80 14.64 -14.55
N LEU A 86 -16.74 14.19 -15.24
CA LEU A 86 -16.26 14.83 -16.46
C LEU A 86 -17.28 14.74 -17.60
N ARG A 87 -18.05 13.64 -17.67
CA ARG A 87 -19.07 13.44 -18.71
C ARG A 87 -20.36 14.21 -18.49
N HIS A 88 -20.76 14.43 -17.24
CA HIS A 88 -22.05 15.08 -16.90
C HIS A 88 -21.88 16.52 -16.42
N GLY A 89 -20.65 17.05 -16.40
CA GLY A 89 -20.38 18.44 -15.99
C GLY A 89 -20.58 18.70 -14.50
N GLY A 90 -20.68 17.66 -13.66
CA GLY A 90 -20.96 17.81 -12.24
C GLY A 90 -21.34 16.51 -11.55
N MET A 91 -21.81 16.64 -10.30
CA MET A 91 -22.36 15.53 -9.50
C MET A 91 -23.85 15.30 -9.75
N ASP A 92 -24.52 16.28 -10.36
CA ASP A 92 -25.93 16.19 -10.75
C ASP A 92 -26.04 15.67 -12.17
N CYS A 93 -26.80 14.59 -12.30
CA CYS A 93 -27.26 14.08 -13.58
C CYS A 93 -28.78 14.04 -13.49
N ALA A 94 -29.47 14.86 -14.28
CA ALA A 94 -30.93 14.99 -14.23
C ALA A 94 -31.68 13.66 -14.47
N SER A 95 -31.03 12.70 -15.14
CA SER A 95 -31.54 11.35 -15.40
C SER A 95 -31.03 10.27 -14.44
N CYS A 96 -30.13 10.60 -13.50
CA CYS A 96 -29.54 9.65 -12.58
C CYS A 96 -30.15 9.84 -11.18
N GLN A 97 -30.77 8.79 -10.62
CA GLN A 97 -31.33 8.79 -9.26
C GLN A 97 -30.24 8.76 -8.16
N GLY A 98 -29.30 9.70 -8.20
CA GLY A 98 -28.21 9.80 -7.23
C GLY A 98 -28.24 11.14 -6.54
N SER A 99 -28.40 11.15 -5.21
CA SER A 99 -28.22 12.38 -4.42
C SER A 99 -26.74 12.78 -4.41
N PRO A 100 -26.41 14.07 -4.66
CA PRO A 100 -25.04 14.58 -4.54
C PRO A 100 -24.41 14.30 -3.17
N MET A 101 -25.22 14.30 -2.11
CA MET A 101 -24.74 13.99 -0.75
C MET A 101 -24.29 12.54 -0.61
N VAL A 102 -25.03 11.58 -1.17
CA VAL A 102 -24.64 10.16 -1.15
C VAL A 102 -23.36 9.96 -1.96
N PHE A 103 -23.24 10.66 -3.09
CA PHE A 103 -22.03 10.62 -3.90
C PHE A 103 -20.81 11.10 -3.10
N LEU A 104 -20.90 12.26 -2.43
CA LEU A 104 -19.83 12.82 -1.61
C LEU A 104 -19.47 11.93 -0.43
N LEU A 105 -20.46 11.40 0.29
CA LEU A 105 -20.23 10.53 1.43
C LEU A 105 -19.52 9.25 1.00
N GLN A 106 -19.95 8.66 -0.12
CA GLN A 106 -19.30 7.47 -0.66
C GLN A 106 -17.88 7.78 -1.15
N MET A 107 -17.64 8.96 -1.74
CA MET A 107 -16.31 9.42 -2.13
C MET A 107 -15.40 9.59 -0.90
N VAL A 108 -15.88 10.22 0.18
CA VAL A 108 -15.11 10.40 1.41
C VAL A 108 -14.75 9.05 2.03
N MET A 109 -15.71 8.14 2.16
CA MET A 109 -15.45 6.80 2.68
C MET A 109 -14.43 6.04 1.83
N GLU A 110 -14.49 6.16 0.50
CA GLU A 110 -13.52 5.57 -0.41
C GLU A 110 -12.10 6.15 -0.22
N GLN A 111 -12.00 7.48 -0.09
CA GLN A 111 -10.72 8.17 0.11
C GLN A 111 -10.05 7.84 1.45
N MET A 112 -10.83 7.52 2.50
CA MET A 112 -10.29 7.07 3.80
C MET A 112 -9.46 5.78 3.69
N PHE A 113 -9.71 4.93 2.69
CA PHE A 113 -8.91 3.74 2.41
C PHE A 113 -7.89 3.98 1.30
N PHE A 114 -8.29 4.69 0.25
CA PHE A 114 -7.48 4.89 -0.95
C PHE A 114 -6.21 5.72 -0.68
N VAL A 115 -6.33 6.84 0.06
CA VAL A 115 -5.19 7.74 0.30
C VAL A 115 -4.10 7.04 1.12
N PRO A 116 -4.40 6.40 2.27
CA PRO A 116 -3.36 5.72 3.04
C PRO A 116 -2.69 4.58 2.27
N LEU A 117 -3.45 3.78 1.50
CA LEU A 117 -2.90 2.72 0.67
C LEU A 117 -1.96 3.27 -0.43
N THR A 118 -2.32 4.41 -1.03
CA THR A 118 -1.48 5.08 -2.02
C THR A 118 -0.12 5.46 -1.42
N PHE A 119 -0.09 6.02 -0.21
CA PHE A 119 1.17 6.34 0.47
C PHE A 119 2.03 5.10 0.76
N VAL A 120 1.41 3.98 1.16
CA VAL A 120 2.13 2.71 1.37
C VAL A 120 2.76 2.23 0.06
N LEU A 121 2.03 2.27 -1.05
CA LEU A 121 2.53 1.88 -2.36
C LEU A 121 3.69 2.76 -2.83
N LEU A 122 3.58 4.09 -2.65
CA LEU A 122 4.66 5.02 -3.00
C LEU A 122 5.91 4.79 -2.14
N ALA A 123 5.75 4.59 -0.83
CA ALA A 123 6.87 4.26 0.06
C ALA A 123 7.51 2.91 -0.30
N GLY A 124 6.70 1.93 -0.69
CA GLY A 124 7.14 0.62 -1.17
C GLY A 124 7.91 0.72 -2.49
N ALA A 125 7.38 1.44 -3.47
CA ALA A 125 8.02 1.71 -4.75
C ALA A 125 9.37 2.40 -4.58
N ARG A 126 9.46 3.40 -3.68
CA ARG A 126 10.74 4.04 -3.33
C ARG A 126 11.74 3.06 -2.75
N CYS A 127 11.31 2.14 -1.87
CA CYS A 127 12.20 1.12 -1.31
C CYS A 127 12.72 0.16 -2.38
N VAL A 128 11.84 -0.29 -3.30
CA VAL A 128 12.24 -1.15 -4.44
C VAL A 128 13.21 -0.41 -5.36
N TRP A 129 12.94 0.87 -5.65
CA TRP A 129 13.81 1.70 -6.48
C TRP A 129 15.21 1.86 -5.88
N GLN A 130 15.30 2.19 -4.59
CA GLN A 130 16.57 2.30 -3.88
C GLN A 130 17.35 0.98 -3.91
N TRP A 131 16.66 -0.15 -3.72
CA TRP A 131 17.30 -1.46 -3.79
C TRP A 131 17.86 -1.75 -5.18
N ARG A 132 17.09 -1.45 -6.24
CA ARG A 132 17.57 -1.57 -7.64
C ARG A 132 18.80 -0.71 -7.92
N GLN A 133 18.84 0.53 -7.41
CA GLN A 133 20.00 1.41 -7.56
C GLN A 133 21.24 0.83 -6.88
N THR A 134 21.12 0.35 -5.64
CA THR A 134 22.25 -0.26 -4.92
C THR A 134 22.78 -1.54 -5.59
N SER A 135 21.90 -2.33 -6.21
CA SER A 135 22.31 -3.52 -6.95
C SER A 135 23.03 -3.17 -8.26
N LYS A 136 22.68 -2.03 -8.89
CA LYS A 136 23.31 -1.58 -10.13
C LYS A 136 24.70 -0.97 -9.91
N THR A 137 24.97 -0.40 -8.74
CA THR A 137 26.30 0.16 -8.39
C THR A 137 27.28 -0.87 -7.83
N ARG A 138 26.83 -2.09 -7.51
CA ARG A 138 27.66 -3.14 -6.87
C ARG A 138 28.30 -4.20 -7.79
N PRO A 139 28.13 -4.26 -9.13
CA PRO A 139 28.70 -5.36 -9.90
C PRO A 139 30.20 -5.21 -10.20
N ASP A 140 30.79 -4.00 -10.10
CA ASP A 140 32.16 -3.77 -10.62
C ASP A 140 33.22 -3.53 -9.56
N THR A 141 32.86 -3.13 -8.33
CA THR A 141 33.88 -2.76 -7.33
C THR A 141 34.59 -3.98 -6.74
N GLN A 142 33.89 -5.11 -6.54
CA GLN A 142 34.53 -6.34 -6.01
C GLN A 142 35.35 -7.08 -7.06
N THR A 143 34.91 -7.09 -8.32
CA THR A 143 35.65 -7.66 -9.46
C THR A 143 36.87 -6.83 -9.82
N ASN A 144 36.75 -5.49 -9.86
CA ASN A 144 37.91 -4.63 -10.13
C ASN A 144 38.93 -4.64 -8.97
N GLN A 145 38.49 -4.75 -7.71
CA GLN A 145 39.42 -4.91 -6.58
C GLN A 145 40.10 -6.29 -6.58
N ALA A 146 39.38 -7.37 -6.94
CA ALA A 146 39.96 -8.70 -7.07
C ALA A 146 40.98 -8.79 -8.23
N CYS A 147 40.69 -8.18 -9.38
CA CYS A 147 41.63 -8.09 -10.50
C CYS A 147 42.84 -7.20 -10.19
N ALA A 148 42.64 -6.06 -9.52
CA ALA A 148 43.74 -5.18 -9.11
C ALA A 148 44.68 -5.89 -8.12
N HIS A 149 44.13 -6.59 -7.12
CA HIS A 149 44.94 -7.30 -6.14
C HIS A 149 45.68 -8.52 -6.73
N ALA A 150 45.06 -9.21 -7.69
CA ALA A 150 45.71 -10.30 -8.43
C ALA A 150 46.85 -9.79 -9.35
N SER A 151 46.65 -8.63 -10.00
CA SER A 151 47.68 -7.98 -10.82
C SER A 151 48.89 -7.55 -9.99
N GLU A 152 48.68 -7.09 -8.75
CA GLU A 152 49.74 -6.66 -7.85
C GLU A 152 50.59 -7.85 -7.38
N LYS A 153 49.95 -8.96 -6.98
CA LYS A 153 50.64 -10.21 -6.65
C LYS A 153 51.44 -10.80 -7.80
N MET A 154 50.94 -10.71 -9.04
CA MET A 154 51.68 -11.21 -10.21
C MET A 154 52.95 -10.40 -10.50
N ARG A 155 52.97 -9.12 -10.10
CA ARG A 155 54.11 -8.22 -10.28
C ARG A 155 55.22 -8.43 -9.25
N GLU A 156 54.92 -9.05 -8.11
CA GLU A 156 55.90 -9.41 -7.08
C GLU A 156 56.62 -10.75 -7.35
N ILE A 157 56.11 -11.55 -8.29
CA ILE A 157 56.63 -12.90 -8.60
C ILE A 157 57.61 -12.89 -9.80
N ILE A 158 57.70 -11.78 -10.52
CA ILE A 158 58.59 -11.57 -11.68
C ILE A 158 59.76 -10.68 -11.25
#